data_AF-A0A543PDM6-F1
#
_entry.id   AF-A0A543PDM6-F1
#
_cell.length_a   1.000
_cell.length_b   1.000
_cell.length_c   1.000
_cell.angle_alpha   90.00
_cell.angle_beta   90.00
_cell.angle_gamma   90.00
#
_symmetry.space_group_name_H-M   'P 1'
#
loop_
_entity.id
_entity.type
_entity.pdbx_description
1 polymer ?
#
loop_
_entity_poly.entity_id
_entity_poly.type
_entity_poly.pdbx_seq_one_letter_code
_entity_poly.pdbx_strand_id
1 'polypeptide(L)'
;MSTPGLPTIWELIAEGAATLPEPFSRAALINWVSARRPDVGVSSIATHIQLATDNAGSPPSGRTPLLHRVDRGRYVRHRGTDVGDVAVDVPCGRLVLIGSSGATTAEPMPVARLFSSPGFVRARDAAVRARLPWFVLSAKHGLLDAGDVVGPYDVQIGDQSAGYRTAWGEWVVAQLAERVRLDGVTVEVHGGVDFAQPLRQPLARRGAALELPLPGAWQESGDHDDGGPGDGAAGRAPVRVALGRLRDLVTGHRAS
;
A
#
# COMPACT_ATOMS: atom_id res chain seq x y z
N MET A 1 27.94 -8.02 0.62
CA MET A 1 26.92 -9.09 0.55
C MET A 1 25.67 -8.57 1.25
N SER A 2 24.67 -8.16 0.49
CA SER A 2 23.43 -7.57 1.02
C SER A 2 22.61 -8.67 1.70
N THR A 3 22.29 -8.49 2.98
CA THR A 3 21.38 -9.39 3.69
C THR A 3 20.01 -9.28 3.01
N PRO A 4 19.46 -10.35 2.40
CA PRO A 4 18.12 -10.29 1.85
C PRO A 4 17.14 -9.97 2.99
N GLY A 5 16.25 -9.00 2.78
CA GLY A 5 15.17 -8.70 3.71
C GLY A 5 14.36 -9.97 4.00
N LEU A 6 13.78 -10.06 5.20
CA LEU A 6 12.99 -11.23 5.60
C LEU A 6 11.90 -11.52 4.55
N PRO A 7 11.75 -12.79 4.12
CA PRO A 7 10.76 -13.16 3.11
C PRO A 7 9.35 -12.84 3.61
N THR A 8 8.54 -12.34 2.70
CA THR A 8 7.14 -11.94 2.88
C THR A 8 6.24 -13.16 3.07
N ILE A 9 5.04 -12.95 3.62
CA ILE A 9 4.05 -14.03 3.77
C ILE A 9 3.71 -14.64 2.41
N TRP A 10 3.69 -13.83 1.34
CA TRP A 10 3.41 -14.28 -0.02
C TRP A 10 4.53 -15.16 -0.58
N GLU A 11 5.80 -14.73 -0.47
CA GLU A 11 6.96 -15.55 -0.86
C GLU A 11 7.03 -16.86 -0.07
N LEU A 12 6.70 -16.82 1.22
CA LEU A 12 6.63 -18.01 2.06
C LEU A 12 5.46 -18.93 1.67
N ILE A 13 4.33 -18.39 1.24
CA ILE A 13 3.24 -19.21 0.69
C ILE A 13 3.65 -19.83 -0.65
N ALA A 14 4.34 -19.08 -1.51
CA ALA A 14 4.86 -19.60 -2.77
C ALA A 14 5.88 -20.72 -2.54
N GLU A 15 6.85 -20.51 -1.65
CA GLU A 15 7.86 -21.52 -1.28
C GLU A 15 7.23 -22.72 -0.56
N GLY A 16 6.24 -22.48 0.32
CA GLY A 16 5.47 -23.53 0.98
C GLY A 16 4.68 -24.39 -0.02
N ALA A 17 4.01 -23.77 -0.99
CA ALA A 17 3.35 -24.46 -2.09
C ALA A 17 4.34 -25.17 -3.02
N ALA A 18 5.57 -24.66 -3.12
CA ALA A 18 6.67 -25.28 -3.86
C ALA A 18 7.21 -26.55 -3.18
N THR A 19 7.16 -26.59 -1.84
CA THR A 19 7.88 -27.57 -1.02
C THR A 19 6.98 -28.66 -0.44
N LEU A 20 5.74 -28.33 -0.05
CA LEU A 20 4.84 -29.28 0.60
C LEU A 20 4.34 -30.35 -0.38
N PRO A 21 4.21 -31.62 0.07
CA PRO A 21 3.68 -32.69 -0.77
C PRO A 21 2.20 -32.45 -1.10
N GLU A 22 1.86 -32.49 -2.39
CA GLU A 22 0.51 -32.23 -2.87
C GLU A 22 -0.40 -33.48 -2.77
N PRO A 23 -1.70 -33.31 -2.42
CA PRO A 23 -2.33 -32.09 -1.93
C PRO A 23 -2.03 -31.86 -0.44
N PHE A 24 -1.61 -30.64 -0.09
CA PHE A 24 -1.29 -30.26 1.28
C PHE A 24 -2.48 -29.60 1.99
N SER A 25 -2.49 -29.64 3.32
CA SER A 25 -3.55 -29.05 4.12
C SER A 25 -3.27 -27.57 4.42
N ARG A 26 -4.36 -26.84 4.70
CA ARG A 26 -4.30 -25.46 5.18
C ARG A 26 -3.39 -25.31 6.40
N ALA A 27 -3.51 -26.24 7.36
CA ALA A 27 -2.75 -26.24 8.59
C ALA A 27 -1.26 -26.50 8.34
N ALA A 28 -0.93 -27.40 7.41
CA ALA A 28 0.46 -27.65 7.02
C ALA A 28 1.12 -26.39 6.44
N LEU A 29 0.41 -25.66 5.57
CA LEU A 29 0.92 -24.42 5.01
C LEU A 29 1.04 -23.30 6.05
N ILE A 30 0.06 -23.13 6.94
CA ILE A 30 0.16 -22.19 8.07
C ILE A 30 1.38 -22.50 8.93
N ASN A 31 1.54 -23.75 9.36
CA ASN A 31 2.65 -24.16 10.21
C ASN A 31 4.00 -23.93 9.53
N TRP A 32 4.08 -24.20 8.22
CA TRP A 32 5.28 -23.98 7.43
C TRP A 32 5.70 -22.51 7.40
N VAL A 33 4.73 -21.60 7.22
CA VAL A 33 4.95 -20.14 7.23
C VAL A 33 5.29 -19.65 8.64
N SER A 34 4.51 -20.05 9.65
CA SER A 34 4.71 -19.66 11.05
C SER A 34 6.06 -20.11 11.59
N ALA A 35 6.60 -21.25 11.15
CA ALA A 35 7.93 -21.70 11.53
C ALA A 35 9.06 -20.77 11.02
N ARG A 36 8.83 -20.03 9.93
CA ARG A 36 9.80 -19.10 9.33
C ARG A 36 9.54 -17.64 9.70
N ARG A 37 8.28 -17.30 10.03
CA ARG A 37 7.84 -15.97 10.46
C ARG A 37 6.94 -16.05 11.70
N PRO A 38 7.51 -16.36 12.88
CA PRO A 38 6.75 -16.47 14.12
C PRO A 38 6.20 -15.11 14.61
N ASP A 39 6.71 -14.01 14.07
CA ASP A 39 6.22 -12.64 14.30
C ASP A 39 4.84 -12.38 13.65
N VAL A 40 4.42 -13.23 12.71
CA VAL A 40 3.17 -13.06 11.97
C VAL A 40 2.05 -13.90 12.57
N GLY A 41 0.93 -13.24 12.90
CA GLY A 41 -0.28 -13.92 13.37
C GLY A 41 -0.92 -14.84 12.33
N VAL A 42 -1.48 -15.95 12.80
CA VAL A 42 -2.15 -16.97 11.97
C VAL A 42 -3.27 -16.38 11.11
N SER A 43 -3.99 -15.36 11.60
CA SER A 43 -5.04 -14.66 10.85
C SER A 43 -4.50 -13.98 9.59
N SER A 44 -3.31 -13.36 9.67
CA SER A 44 -2.66 -12.72 8.52
C SER A 44 -2.23 -13.74 7.47
N ILE A 45 -1.65 -14.87 7.89
CA ILE A 45 -1.30 -16.00 7.02
C ILE A 45 -2.56 -16.58 6.38
N ALA A 46 -3.64 -16.67 7.16
CA ALA A 46 -4.91 -17.19 6.71
C ALA A 46 -5.51 -16.35 5.58
N THR A 47 -5.49 -15.02 5.71
CA THR A 47 -5.92 -14.08 4.66
C THR A 47 -5.08 -14.24 3.39
N HIS A 48 -3.75 -14.34 3.50
CA HIS A 48 -2.89 -14.50 2.33
C HIS A 48 -3.12 -15.81 1.59
N ILE A 49 -3.39 -16.92 2.30
CA ILE A 49 -3.75 -18.20 1.68
C ILE A 49 -5.05 -18.06 0.86
N GLN A 50 -6.05 -17.36 1.39
CA GLN A 50 -7.30 -17.12 0.67
C GLN A 50 -7.07 -16.29 -0.61
N LEU A 51 -6.28 -15.22 -0.51
CA LEU A 51 -5.93 -14.36 -1.64
C LEU A 51 -5.09 -15.08 -2.71
N ALA A 52 -4.24 -16.01 -2.30
CA ALA A 52 -3.39 -16.79 -3.20
C ALA A 52 -4.12 -17.94 -3.93
N THR A 53 -5.41 -18.17 -3.64
CA THR A 53 -6.18 -19.31 -4.15
C THR A 53 -7.07 -18.93 -5.33
N ASP A 54 -6.84 -19.54 -6.49
CA ASP A 54 -7.50 -19.21 -7.78
C ASP A 54 -9.05 -19.33 -7.80
N ASN A 55 -9.60 -20.27 -7.04
CA ASN A 55 -11.02 -20.62 -7.03
C ASN A 55 -11.72 -20.29 -5.69
N ALA A 56 -11.03 -19.54 -4.82
CA ALA A 56 -11.56 -19.07 -3.54
C ALA A 56 -11.35 -17.57 -3.29
N GLY A 57 -10.63 -16.88 -4.19
CA GLY A 57 -10.45 -15.44 -4.22
C GLY A 57 -9.96 -14.98 -5.60
N SER A 58 -10.00 -13.67 -5.86
CA SER A 58 -9.20 -13.06 -6.92
C SER A 58 -7.84 -12.70 -6.33
N PRO A 59 -6.71 -13.13 -6.93
CA PRO A 59 -5.41 -12.61 -6.54
C PRO A 59 -5.45 -11.08 -6.61
N PRO A 60 -4.94 -10.36 -5.60
CA PRO A 60 -4.83 -8.92 -5.69
C PRO A 60 -3.94 -8.56 -6.87
N SER A 61 -4.47 -7.71 -7.75
CA SER A 61 -3.74 -6.92 -8.73
C SER A 61 -2.81 -7.75 -9.63
N GLY A 62 -3.40 -8.41 -10.64
CA GLY A 62 -2.69 -9.05 -11.77
C GLY A 62 -1.86 -10.29 -11.46
N ARG A 63 -1.68 -10.67 -10.18
CA ARG A 63 -0.84 -11.80 -9.78
C ARG A 63 -1.37 -13.14 -10.26
N THR A 64 -0.46 -14.02 -10.70
CA THR A 64 -0.76 -15.45 -10.86
C THR A 64 -1.14 -16.03 -9.49
N PRO A 65 -2.27 -16.75 -9.38
CA PRO A 65 -2.59 -17.50 -8.18
C PRO A 65 -1.43 -18.46 -7.83
N LEU A 66 -1.20 -18.70 -6.55
CA LEU A 66 -0.18 -19.68 -6.10
C LEU A 66 -0.80 -21.04 -5.76
N LEU A 67 -2.09 -21.04 -5.43
CA LEU A 67 -2.81 -22.19 -4.91
C LEU A 67 -4.07 -22.47 -5.74
N HIS A 68 -4.42 -23.74 -5.86
CA HIS A 68 -5.72 -24.20 -6.30
C HIS A 68 -6.36 -25.04 -5.19
N ARG A 69 -7.60 -24.71 -4.79
CA ARG A 69 -8.29 -25.46 -3.72
C ARG A 69 -9.02 -26.66 -4.31
N VAL A 70 -8.58 -27.86 -3.96
CA VAL A 70 -9.19 -29.12 -4.43
C VAL A 70 -10.30 -29.62 -3.50
N ASP A 71 -10.26 -29.26 -2.22
CA ASP A 71 -11.28 -29.61 -1.21
C ASP A 71 -11.24 -28.61 -0.02
N ARG A 72 -12.19 -28.69 0.91
CA ARG A 72 -12.23 -27.84 2.11
C ARG A 72 -10.93 -27.98 2.91
N GLY A 73 -10.09 -26.94 2.84
CA GLY A 73 -8.81 -26.90 3.53
C GLY A 73 -7.71 -27.74 2.89
N ARG A 74 -7.88 -28.22 1.65
CA ARG A 74 -6.84 -28.92 0.88
C ARG A 74 -6.50 -28.16 -0.39
N TYR A 75 -5.20 -28.05 -0.66
CA TYR A 75 -4.67 -27.22 -1.73
C TYR A 75 -3.62 -27.99 -2.54
N VAL A 76 -3.50 -27.62 -3.81
CA VAL A 76 -2.38 -27.97 -4.69
C VAL A 76 -1.77 -26.68 -5.20
N ARG A 77 -0.54 -26.71 -5.72
CA ARG A 77 0.04 -25.55 -6.39
C ARG A 77 -0.75 -25.21 -7.64
N HIS A 78 -0.97 -23.92 -7.86
CA HIS A 78 -1.51 -23.43 -9.11
C HIS A 78 -0.48 -23.65 -10.23
N ARG A 79 -0.90 -24.30 -11.33
CA ARG A 79 -0.07 -24.57 -12.50
C ARG A 79 -0.62 -23.77 -13.68
N GLY A 80 -0.49 -22.45 -13.60
CA GLY A 80 -0.81 -21.50 -14.68
C GLY A 80 0.47 -20.91 -15.27
N THR A 81 0.42 -20.44 -16.51
CA THR A 81 1.56 -19.86 -17.24
C THR A 81 2.15 -18.65 -16.49
N ASP A 82 3.39 -18.78 -16.05
CA ASP A 82 4.24 -17.69 -15.57
C ASP A 82 4.37 -16.62 -16.65
N VAL A 83 3.68 -15.50 -16.48
CA VAL A 83 4.16 -14.23 -17.02
C VAL A 83 4.91 -13.58 -15.86
N GLY A 84 6.21 -13.82 -15.81
CA GLY A 84 7.08 -13.25 -14.79
C GLY A 84 7.08 -11.73 -14.89
N ASP A 85 6.49 -11.05 -13.91
CA ASP A 85 6.61 -9.61 -13.77
C ASP A 85 7.92 -9.32 -13.05
N VAL A 86 8.91 -8.84 -13.81
CA VAL A 86 10.18 -8.37 -13.27
C VAL A 86 9.92 -6.96 -12.74
N ALA A 87 10.08 -6.76 -11.42
CA ALA A 87 9.96 -5.46 -10.79
C ALA A 87 10.73 -4.39 -11.58
N VAL A 88 10.02 -3.38 -12.06
CA VAL A 88 10.59 -2.35 -12.93
C VAL A 88 11.29 -1.28 -12.09
N ASP A 89 12.28 -0.62 -12.69
CA ASP A 89 12.92 0.53 -12.06
C ASP A 89 11.97 1.74 -12.10
N VAL A 90 12.01 2.57 -11.06
CA VAL A 90 11.14 3.76 -10.99
C VAL A 90 11.84 4.92 -11.70
N PRO A 91 11.33 5.43 -12.84
CA PRO A 91 12.08 6.31 -13.75
C PRO A 91 12.60 7.64 -13.16
N CYS A 92 12.18 8.01 -11.94
CA CYS A 92 12.65 9.20 -11.22
C CYS A 92 12.90 8.93 -9.73
N GLY A 93 12.94 7.67 -9.30
CA GLY A 93 13.04 7.31 -7.88
C GLY A 93 11.85 7.76 -7.03
N ARG A 94 10.69 8.09 -7.62
CA ARG A 94 9.48 8.51 -6.90
C ARG A 94 8.23 7.85 -7.44
N LEU A 95 7.31 7.48 -6.54
CA LEU A 95 5.99 6.95 -6.87
C LEU A 95 4.93 7.45 -5.89
N VAL A 96 3.66 7.31 -6.29
CA VAL A 96 2.51 7.86 -5.56
C VAL A 96 1.54 6.75 -5.12
N LEU A 97 1.15 6.75 -3.85
CA LEU A 97 0.14 5.88 -3.29
C LEU A 97 -1.08 6.71 -2.87
N ILE A 98 -2.27 6.37 -3.39
CA ILE A 98 -3.48 7.15 -3.15
C ILE A 98 -4.48 6.32 -2.34
N GLY A 99 -4.90 6.82 -1.17
CA GLY A 99 -5.90 6.16 -0.33
C GLY A 99 -7.26 6.09 -1.01
N SER A 100 -7.88 4.90 -1.00
CA SER A 100 -9.28 4.73 -1.38
C SER A 100 -10.15 5.60 -0.47
N SER A 101 -10.88 6.55 -1.05
CA SER A 101 -11.74 7.47 -0.31
C SER A 101 -13.01 7.78 -1.10
N GLY A 102 -14.14 7.87 -0.38
CA GLY A 102 -15.45 8.15 -0.96
C GLY A 102 -16.28 6.90 -1.25
N ALA A 103 -17.55 7.11 -1.58
CA ALA A 103 -18.49 6.04 -1.91
C ALA A 103 -18.10 5.37 -3.23
N THR A 104 -18.18 4.04 -3.26
CA THR A 104 -18.01 3.24 -4.48
C THR A 104 -19.35 3.08 -5.19
N THR A 105 -19.33 2.99 -6.52
CA THR A 105 -20.53 2.74 -7.33
C THR A 105 -20.93 1.27 -7.29
N ALA A 106 -22.19 0.95 -7.62
CA ALA A 106 -22.72 -0.42 -7.52
C ALA A 106 -22.09 -1.41 -8.52
N GLU A 107 -21.45 -0.93 -9.58
CA GLU A 107 -20.94 -1.75 -10.68
C GLU A 107 -19.40 -1.89 -10.63
N PRO A 108 -18.84 -3.07 -10.94
CA PRO A 108 -17.41 -3.26 -11.08
C PRO A 108 -16.82 -2.34 -12.15
N MET A 109 -15.79 -1.58 -11.81
CA MET A 109 -15.11 -0.69 -12.75
C MET A 109 -13.63 -0.52 -12.40
N PRO A 110 -12.81 0.01 -13.34
CA PRO A 110 -11.41 0.31 -13.07
C PRO A 110 -11.26 1.20 -11.83
N VAL A 111 -10.32 0.85 -10.95
CA VAL A 111 -10.04 1.54 -9.69
C VAL A 111 -9.74 3.03 -9.90
N ALA A 112 -9.10 3.40 -11.01
CA ALA A 112 -8.85 4.80 -11.38
C ALA A 112 -10.13 5.66 -11.55
N ARG A 113 -11.27 5.01 -11.79
CA ARG A 113 -12.59 5.63 -12.00
C ARG A 113 -13.56 5.37 -10.85
N LEU A 114 -13.28 4.38 -10.02
CA LEU A 114 -14.16 3.96 -8.93
C LEU A 114 -14.31 5.03 -7.84
N PHE A 115 -13.22 5.74 -7.53
CA PHE A 115 -13.23 6.79 -6.50
C PHE A 115 -13.36 8.18 -7.11
N SER A 116 -14.34 8.94 -6.62
CA SER A 116 -14.66 10.29 -7.11
C SER A 116 -14.41 11.40 -6.09
N SER A 117 -13.83 11.08 -4.93
CA SER A 117 -13.54 12.08 -3.91
C SER A 117 -12.60 13.17 -4.47
N PRO A 118 -12.80 14.45 -4.10
CA PRO A 118 -11.94 15.52 -4.62
C PRO A 118 -10.45 15.31 -4.30
N GLY A 119 -10.13 14.69 -3.16
CA GLY A 119 -8.74 14.36 -2.79
C GLY A 119 -8.14 13.30 -3.69
N PHE A 120 -8.89 12.22 -3.96
CA PHE A 120 -8.45 11.15 -4.84
C PHE A 120 -8.23 11.66 -6.28
N VAL A 121 -9.20 12.39 -6.83
CA VAL A 121 -9.13 12.94 -8.19
C VAL A 121 -7.90 13.84 -8.34
N ARG A 122 -7.67 14.75 -7.40
CA ARG A 122 -6.50 15.65 -7.43
C ARG A 122 -5.17 14.90 -7.38
N ALA A 123 -5.02 13.94 -6.46
CA ALA A 123 -3.80 13.15 -6.34
C ALA A 123 -3.52 12.32 -7.60
N ARG A 124 -4.57 11.69 -8.15
CA ARG A 124 -4.48 10.93 -9.40
C ARG A 124 -4.03 11.84 -10.55
N ASP A 125 -4.70 12.96 -10.74
CA ASP A 125 -4.41 13.86 -11.85
C ASP A 125 -3.00 14.46 -11.73
N ALA A 126 -2.53 14.74 -10.51
CA ALA A 126 -1.16 15.17 -10.25
C ALA A 126 -0.14 14.09 -10.64
N ALA A 127 -0.32 12.84 -10.19
CA ALA A 127 0.57 11.74 -10.54
C ALA A 127 0.61 11.49 -12.07
N VAL A 128 -0.55 11.52 -12.74
CA VAL A 128 -0.65 11.37 -14.20
C VAL A 128 0.07 12.49 -14.93
N ARG A 129 -0.13 13.76 -14.53
CA ARG A 129 0.57 14.91 -15.15
C ARG A 129 2.07 14.81 -14.97
N ALA A 130 2.53 14.42 -13.78
CA ALA A 130 3.94 14.25 -13.46
C ALA A 130 4.54 12.96 -14.05
N ARG A 131 3.73 12.11 -14.70
CA ARG A 131 4.12 10.79 -15.23
C ARG A 131 4.78 9.88 -14.18
N LEU A 132 4.35 10.01 -12.93
CA LEU A 132 4.82 9.17 -11.83
C LEU A 132 4.03 7.85 -11.81
N PRO A 133 4.68 6.71 -11.51
CA PRO A 133 3.97 5.49 -11.18
C PRO A 133 3.05 5.72 -9.99
N TRP A 134 1.82 5.23 -10.07
CA TRP A 134 0.85 5.41 -8.99
C TRP A 134 -0.06 4.21 -8.80
N PHE A 135 -0.45 3.99 -7.54
CA PHE A 135 -1.28 2.87 -7.12
C PHE A 135 -2.32 3.34 -6.11
N VAL A 136 -3.37 2.55 -5.93
CA VAL A 136 -4.41 2.82 -4.94
C VAL A 136 -4.23 1.93 -3.72
N LEU A 137 -4.24 2.56 -2.54
CA LEU A 137 -4.29 1.88 -1.25
C LEU A 137 -5.73 1.57 -0.90
N SER A 138 -6.04 0.29 -0.77
CA SER A 138 -7.32 -0.24 -0.35
C SER A 138 -7.18 -0.92 1.00
N ALA A 139 -8.02 -0.56 1.97
CA ALA A 139 -8.03 -1.26 3.26
C ALA A 139 -8.35 -2.76 3.11
N LYS A 140 -9.16 -3.12 2.10
CA LYS A 140 -9.57 -4.50 1.80
C LYS A 140 -8.55 -5.23 0.91
N HIS A 141 -8.07 -4.56 -0.14
CA HIS A 141 -7.29 -5.19 -1.21
C HIS A 141 -5.78 -4.89 -1.15
N GLY A 142 -5.34 -4.05 -0.22
CA GLY A 142 -3.93 -3.68 -0.07
C GLY A 142 -3.55 -2.65 -1.12
N LEU A 143 -2.86 -3.09 -2.16
CA LEU A 143 -2.40 -2.28 -3.29
C LEU A 143 -3.10 -2.69 -4.58
N LEU A 144 -3.69 -1.72 -5.28
CA LEU A 144 -4.39 -1.89 -6.54
C LEU A 144 -3.75 -1.05 -7.65
N ASP A 145 -3.69 -1.62 -8.84
CA ASP A 145 -3.33 -0.93 -10.07
C ASP A 145 -4.50 -0.07 -10.57
N ALA A 146 -4.18 1.00 -11.28
CA ALA A 146 -5.17 1.93 -11.83
C ALA A 146 -6.23 1.24 -12.70
N GLY A 147 -5.82 0.18 -13.42
CA GLY A 147 -6.66 -0.60 -14.32
C GLY A 147 -7.43 -1.75 -13.67
N ASP A 148 -7.16 -2.09 -12.42
CA ASP A 148 -7.84 -3.19 -11.74
C ASP A 148 -9.34 -2.95 -11.67
N VAL A 149 -10.14 -3.94 -12.03
CA VAL A 149 -11.60 -3.86 -11.94
C VAL A 149 -12.03 -4.46 -10.60
N VAL A 150 -12.60 -3.63 -9.73
CA VAL A 150 -13.12 -4.07 -8.44
C VAL A 150 -14.57 -3.60 -8.26
N GLY A 151 -15.37 -4.45 -7.63
CA GLY A 151 -16.72 -4.10 -7.20
C GLY A 151 -16.73 -3.24 -5.92
N PRO A 152 -17.89 -2.70 -5.53
CA PRO A 152 -18.02 -1.88 -4.33
C PRO A 152 -17.58 -2.62 -3.06
N TYR A 153 -16.97 -1.88 -2.16
CA TYR A 153 -16.62 -2.34 -0.82
C TYR A 153 -16.61 -1.16 0.14
N ASP A 154 -16.87 -1.45 1.41
CA ASP A 154 -16.75 -0.48 2.50
C ASP A 154 -15.88 -1.09 3.61
N VAL A 155 -14.58 -0.81 3.52
CA VAL A 155 -13.62 -1.16 4.57
C VAL A 155 -12.76 0.07 4.76
N GLN A 156 -12.80 0.63 5.97
CA GLN A 156 -11.97 1.76 6.36
C GLN A 156 -10.76 1.23 7.14
N ILE A 157 -9.56 1.69 6.76
CA ILE A 157 -8.32 1.25 7.41
C ILE A 157 -8.20 1.75 8.86
N GLY A 158 -8.78 2.92 9.15
CA GLY A 158 -8.79 3.52 10.49
C GLY A 158 -9.55 2.68 11.52
N ASP A 159 -10.62 2.01 11.08
CA ASP A 159 -11.48 1.18 11.95
C ASP A 159 -10.86 -0.19 12.27
N GLN A 160 -9.79 -0.58 11.56
CA GLN A 160 -9.14 -1.87 11.75
C GLN A 160 -8.27 -1.89 13.00
N SER A 161 -8.06 -3.07 13.57
CA SER A 161 -7.18 -3.22 14.73
C SER A 161 -5.73 -2.85 14.41
N ALA A 162 -4.94 -2.50 15.43
CA ALA A 162 -3.51 -2.23 15.25
C ALA A 162 -2.77 -3.43 14.61
N GLY A 163 -3.11 -4.66 15.02
CA GLY A 163 -2.55 -5.88 14.44
C GLY A 163 -2.91 -6.06 12.95
N TYR A 164 -4.16 -5.73 12.57
CA TYR A 164 -4.56 -5.72 11.17
C TYR A 164 -3.75 -4.71 10.38
N ARG A 165 -3.65 -3.46 10.87
CA ARG A 165 -2.90 -2.40 10.18
C ARG A 165 -1.43 -2.77 9.98
N THR A 166 -0.78 -3.34 11.00
CA THR A 166 0.61 -3.82 10.88
C THR A 166 0.74 -4.88 9.78
N ALA A 167 -0.11 -5.91 9.79
CA ALA A 167 -0.08 -6.96 8.78
C ALA A 167 -0.41 -6.43 7.37
N TRP A 168 -1.37 -5.50 7.29
CA TRP A 168 -1.74 -4.81 6.07
C TRP A 168 -0.56 -4.01 5.50
N GLY A 169 0.21 -3.31 6.35
CA GLY A 169 1.38 -2.55 5.93
C GLY A 169 2.49 -3.42 5.35
N GLU A 170 2.80 -4.55 5.99
CA GLU A 170 3.74 -5.55 5.44
C GLU A 170 3.29 -6.06 4.08
N TRP A 171 2.00 -6.35 3.96
CA TRP A 171 1.41 -6.90 2.76
C TRP A 171 1.44 -5.91 1.58
N VAL A 172 1.06 -4.65 1.81
CA VAL A 172 1.10 -3.60 0.79
C VAL A 172 2.51 -3.37 0.28
N VAL A 173 3.50 -3.32 1.17
CA VAL A 173 4.89 -3.08 0.74
C VAL A 173 5.47 -4.29 0.01
N ALA A 174 5.04 -5.51 0.34
CA ALA A 174 5.35 -6.68 -0.48
C ALA A 174 4.75 -6.57 -1.88
N GLN A 175 3.48 -6.16 -2.00
CA GLN A 175 2.83 -5.90 -3.29
C GLN A 175 3.52 -4.83 -4.11
N LEU A 176 4.02 -3.79 -3.45
CA LEU A 176 4.75 -2.72 -4.10
C LEU A 176 6.13 -3.20 -4.58
N ALA A 177 6.86 -3.94 -3.75
CA ALA A 177 8.20 -4.45 -4.06
C ALA A 177 8.25 -5.42 -5.26
N GLU A 178 7.13 -6.08 -5.57
CA GLU A 178 7.01 -6.91 -6.76
C GLU A 178 6.83 -6.09 -8.04
N ARG A 179 6.26 -4.89 -7.93
CA ARG A 179 6.03 -4.00 -9.07
C ARG A 179 7.22 -3.11 -9.33
N VAL A 180 7.87 -2.66 -8.26
CA VAL A 180 8.93 -1.66 -8.31
C VAL A 180 10.11 -2.02 -7.42
N ARG A 181 11.33 -1.72 -7.88
CA ARG A 181 12.50 -1.73 -7.00
C ARG A 181 12.40 -0.56 -6.01
N LEU A 182 12.45 -0.84 -4.71
CA LEU A 182 12.20 0.16 -3.66
C LEU A 182 13.45 0.85 -3.12
N ASP A 183 14.64 0.32 -3.37
CA ASP A 183 15.88 0.89 -2.85
C ASP A 183 16.11 2.30 -3.43
N GLY A 184 16.23 3.30 -2.57
CA GLY A 184 16.38 4.70 -2.97
C GLY A 184 15.09 5.37 -3.49
N VAL A 185 13.93 4.71 -3.41
CA VAL A 185 12.65 5.27 -3.88
C VAL A 185 11.94 6.07 -2.79
N THR A 186 11.41 7.23 -3.16
CA THR A 186 10.50 8.03 -2.34
C THR A 186 9.05 7.67 -2.67
N VAL A 187 8.34 7.20 -1.66
CA VAL A 187 6.92 6.81 -1.74
C VAL A 187 6.06 7.92 -1.12
N GLU A 188 5.31 8.63 -1.96
CA GLU A 188 4.40 9.69 -1.55
C GLU A 188 3.00 9.13 -1.25
N VAL A 189 2.44 9.38 -0.06
CA VAL A 189 1.16 8.77 0.37
C VAL A 189 0.05 9.81 0.54
N HIS A 190 -0.96 9.76 -0.34
CA HIS A 190 -2.21 10.54 -0.28
C HIS A 190 -3.38 9.73 0.27
N GLY A 191 -3.28 9.27 1.51
CA GLY A 191 -4.36 8.59 2.22
C GLY A 191 -4.55 9.05 3.66
N GLY A 192 -3.80 10.07 4.08
CA GLY A 192 -3.72 10.44 5.49
C GLY A 192 -2.88 9.47 6.31
N VAL A 193 -2.82 9.74 7.61
CA VAL A 193 -1.91 9.04 8.54
C VAL A 193 -2.26 7.57 8.73
N ASP A 194 -3.54 7.20 8.64
CA ASP A 194 -3.99 5.82 8.87
C ASP A 194 -3.47 4.85 7.80
N PHE A 195 -3.38 5.32 6.55
CA PHE A 195 -2.76 4.58 5.46
C PHE A 195 -1.23 4.64 5.50
N ALA A 196 -0.66 5.77 5.90
CA ALA A 196 0.79 5.97 5.81
C ALA A 196 1.57 5.31 6.97
N GLN A 197 1.04 5.38 8.20
CA GLN A 197 1.74 4.89 9.39
C GLN A 197 2.14 3.40 9.26
N PRO A 198 1.28 2.49 8.80
CA PRO A 198 1.65 1.07 8.70
C PRO A 198 2.71 0.76 7.66
N LEU A 199 2.91 1.65 6.67
CA LEU A 199 3.87 1.47 5.58
C LEU A 199 5.28 1.91 5.94
N ARG A 200 5.45 2.75 6.97
CA ARG A 200 6.75 3.37 7.31
C ARG A 200 7.85 2.35 7.57
N GLN A 201 7.62 1.40 8.46
CA GLN A 201 8.62 0.41 8.85
C GLN A 201 8.94 -0.57 7.70
N PRO A 202 7.95 -1.16 7.00
CA PRO A 202 8.23 -2.06 5.90
C PRO A 202 8.90 -1.41 4.69
N LEU A 203 8.63 -0.14 4.39
CA LEU A 203 9.33 0.63 3.34
C LEU A 203 10.77 0.93 3.73
N ALA A 204 11.00 1.41 4.95
CA ALA A 204 12.34 1.75 5.44
C ALA A 204 13.28 0.53 5.41
N ARG A 205 12.79 -0.66 5.77
CA ARG A 205 13.56 -1.92 5.67
C ARG A 205 13.97 -2.29 4.24
N ARG A 206 13.34 -1.70 3.22
CA ARG A 206 13.62 -1.91 1.80
C ARG A 206 14.34 -0.73 1.14
N GLY A 207 14.86 0.20 1.94
CA GLY A 207 15.60 1.36 1.42
C GLY A 207 14.71 2.47 0.83
N ALA A 208 13.39 2.38 0.99
CA ALA A 208 12.46 3.40 0.54
C ALA A 208 12.17 4.45 1.63
N ALA A 209 12.04 5.71 1.22
CA ALA A 209 11.54 6.79 2.05
C ALA A 209 10.01 6.90 1.90
N LEU A 210 9.33 7.31 2.98
CA LEU A 210 7.90 7.63 2.94
C LEU A 210 7.69 9.12 3.19
N GLU A 211 6.97 9.78 2.29
CA GLU A 211 6.55 11.17 2.40
C GLU A 211 5.02 11.26 2.55
N LEU A 212 4.55 12.05 3.53
CA LEU A 212 3.18 12.55 3.53
C LEU A 212 3.24 14.02 3.11
N PRO A 213 2.75 14.36 1.91
CA PRO A 213 2.67 15.75 1.51
C PRO A 213 1.69 16.48 2.42
N LEU A 214 2.09 17.67 2.87
CA LEU A 214 1.20 18.54 3.64
C LEU A 214 -0.02 18.88 2.77
N PRO A 215 -1.23 18.96 3.35
CA PRO A 215 -2.40 19.43 2.60
C PRO A 215 -2.10 20.77 1.91
N GLY A 216 -2.07 20.78 0.57
CA GLY A 216 -1.80 21.97 -0.24
C GLY A 216 -0.33 22.24 -0.60
N ALA A 217 0.63 21.42 -0.17
CA ALA A 217 2.03 21.53 -0.57
C ALA A 217 2.31 20.67 -1.80
N TRP A 218 1.94 21.15 -2.98
CA TRP A 218 2.37 20.54 -4.23
C TRP A 218 3.60 21.31 -4.73
N GLN A 219 4.74 20.64 -4.84
CA GLN A 219 5.82 21.16 -5.65
C GLN A 219 5.50 20.82 -7.10
N GLU A 220 5.06 21.83 -7.86
CA GLU A 220 5.25 21.82 -9.31
C GLU A 220 6.75 21.59 -9.50
N SER A 221 7.14 20.42 -10.00
CA SER A 221 8.51 20.21 -10.41
C SER A 221 8.74 21.15 -11.57
N GLY A 222 9.29 22.33 -11.26
CA GLY A 222 9.64 23.34 -12.22
C GLY A 222 10.72 22.78 -13.12
N ASP A 223 10.36 22.58 -14.39
CA ASP A 223 11.33 22.71 -15.47
C ASP A 223 12.01 24.06 -15.26
N HIS A 224 13.29 24.02 -14.90
CA HIS A 224 14.15 25.19 -14.86
C HIS A 224 14.35 25.61 -16.32
N ASP A 225 13.53 26.55 -16.78
CA ASP A 225 13.92 27.44 -17.87
C ASP A 225 14.40 28.75 -17.24
N ASP A 226 15.69 29.00 -17.41
CA ASP A 226 16.44 30.10 -16.82
C ASP A 226 16.10 31.39 -17.58
N GLY A 227 15.44 32.34 -16.92
CA GLY A 227 14.76 33.43 -17.61
C GLY A 227 14.51 34.71 -16.81
N GLY A 228 15.48 35.16 -16.00
CA GLY A 228 15.68 36.59 -15.66
C GLY A 228 14.76 37.23 -14.59
N PRO A 229 15.26 38.24 -13.83
CA PRO A 229 14.65 38.68 -12.58
C PRO A 229 13.62 39.81 -12.76
N GLY A 230 12.52 39.71 -12.02
CA GLY A 230 11.50 40.75 -11.88
C GLY A 230 11.02 40.84 -10.44
N ASP A 231 11.41 41.93 -9.79
CA ASP A 231 11.13 42.34 -8.41
C ASP A 231 9.62 42.49 -8.12
N GLY A 232 9.18 42.24 -6.87
CA GLY A 232 7.80 42.53 -6.47
C GLY A 232 7.24 41.73 -5.29
N ALA A 233 7.32 42.33 -4.11
CA ALA A 233 6.82 41.86 -2.82
C ALA A 233 5.31 41.51 -2.76
N ALA A 234 4.95 40.49 -1.96
CA ALA A 234 3.95 40.51 -0.87
C ALA A 234 3.30 39.13 -0.61
N GLY A 235 3.18 38.74 0.67
CA GLY A 235 2.16 37.77 1.11
C GLY A 235 2.65 36.48 1.78
N ARG A 236 3.30 36.59 2.95
CA ARG A 236 3.63 35.44 3.81
C ARG A 236 2.53 35.21 4.88
N ALA A 237 2.07 33.96 4.95
CA ALA A 237 1.41 33.25 6.08
C ALA A 237 -0.14 33.16 6.12
N PRO A 238 -0.65 31.93 6.39
CA PRO A 238 -1.43 31.74 7.61
C PRO A 238 -1.12 30.39 8.29
N VAL A 239 -0.12 30.35 9.18
CA VAL A 239 0.12 29.18 10.08
C VAL A 239 0.19 29.60 11.56
N ARG A 240 -0.03 30.88 11.89
CA ARG A 240 0.03 31.36 13.28
C ARG A 240 -1.30 31.40 14.04
N VAL A 241 -2.43 31.06 13.41
CA VAL A 241 -3.75 31.12 14.09
C VAL A 241 -4.09 29.83 14.87
N ALA A 242 -3.43 28.70 14.58
CA ALA A 242 -3.75 27.42 15.24
C ALA A 242 -2.98 27.16 16.55
N LEU A 243 -1.90 27.90 16.85
CA LEU A 243 -1.07 27.69 18.05
C LEU A 243 -1.40 28.65 19.22
N GLY A 244 -2.28 29.63 19.01
CA GLY A 244 -2.74 30.53 20.09
C GLY A 244 -3.74 29.90 21.06
N ARG A 245 -4.54 28.93 20.60
CA ARG A 245 -5.65 28.35 21.40
C ARG A 245 -5.27 27.19 22.31
N LEU A 246 -4.02 26.72 22.26
CA LEU A 246 -3.50 25.66 23.14
C LEU A 246 -2.68 26.16 24.32
N ARG A 247 -2.42 27.48 24.41
CA ARG A 247 -1.63 28.07 25.51
C ARG A 247 -2.48 28.59 26.67
N ASP A 248 -3.78 28.82 26.44
CA ASP A 248 -4.71 29.31 27.48
C ASP A 248 -5.38 28.19 28.30
N LEU A 249 -5.15 26.91 27.96
CA LEU A 249 -5.73 25.77 28.69
C LEU A 249 -4.80 25.18 29.77
N VAL A 250 -3.54 25.64 29.88
CA VAL A 250 -2.53 25.07 30.79
C VAL A 250 -2.16 26.02 31.95
N THR A 251 -2.61 27.27 31.95
CA THR A 251 -2.30 28.25 33.01
C THR A 251 -3.46 28.56 33.98
N GLY A 252 -4.63 27.91 33.82
CA GLY A 252 -5.84 28.21 34.60
C GLY A 252 -6.14 27.30 35.80
N HIS A 253 -5.14 26.75 36.51
CA HIS A 253 -5.40 25.87 37.68
C HIS A 253 -4.40 26.06 38.84
N ARG A 254 -4.23 27.29 39.34
CA ARG A 254 -3.77 27.56 40.72
C ARG A 254 -4.20 28.95 41.19
N ALA A 255 -5.31 29.03 41.93
CA ALA A 255 -5.53 29.95 43.04
C ALA A 255 -6.95 29.76 43.60
N SER A 256 -7.05 28.98 44.68
CA SER A 256 -7.75 29.31 45.94
C SER A 256 -7.68 28.13 46.88
#